data_AF-A0A3D0ZFC3-F1
#
_entry.id   AF-A0A3D0ZFC3-F1
#
_cell.length_a   1.000
_cell.length_b   1.000
_cell.length_c   1.000
_cell.angle_alpha   90.00
_cell.angle_beta   90.00
_cell.angle_gamma   90.00
#
_symmetry.space_group_name_H-M   'P 1'
#
loop_
_entity.id
_entity.type
_entity.pdbx_description
1 polymer ?
#
loop_
_entity_poly.entity_id
_entity_poly.type
_entity_poly.pdbx_seq_one_letter_code
_entity_poly.pdbx_strand_id
1 'polypeptide(L)'
;TVVYFQVTDPRAATYEIANYIQAVEQLTTTTLRNVVGGLNLEEALTSRDQINGQLRGVLDEATGRWGIRVSRVELKAIDPPHSIQDSMEKQMRAERDRRAAILTAEGTKQSAILTAEGQRQASILAAEGDAKAAILRADGEAQAIQKVFDAIHKGNPDQKLLAYQYLQTLPKLAEGSSNKLWIIPSEVGEALKGIGAALGGSNPDPRSGGGLFDEEPAKQPGS
;
A
#
# COMPACT_ATOMS: atom_id res chain seq x y z
N THR A 1 -47.55 -26.39 -13.12
CA THR A 1 -47.11 -27.21 -11.97
C THR A 1 -47.61 -28.62 -12.12
N VAL A 2 -46.93 -29.59 -11.53
CA VAL A 2 -47.35 -31.00 -11.44
C VAL A 2 -47.32 -31.39 -9.97
N VAL A 3 -48.36 -32.09 -9.50
CA VAL A 3 -48.49 -32.53 -8.10
C VAL A 3 -48.66 -34.04 -8.09
N TYR A 4 -47.78 -34.73 -7.37
CA TYR A 4 -47.85 -36.17 -7.15
C TYR A 4 -48.41 -36.43 -5.77
N PHE A 5 -49.52 -37.13 -5.70
CA PHE A 5 -50.19 -37.47 -4.44
C PHE A 5 -50.67 -38.91 -4.45
N GLN A 6 -50.90 -39.45 -3.25
CA GLN A 6 -51.46 -40.79 -3.04
C GLN A 6 -52.61 -40.71 -2.04
N VAL A 7 -53.66 -41.49 -2.30
CA VAL A 7 -54.77 -41.64 -1.36
C VAL A 7 -54.35 -42.63 -0.27
N THR A 8 -54.26 -42.15 0.97
CA THR A 8 -53.93 -42.96 2.14
C THR A 8 -55.17 -43.44 2.89
N ASP A 9 -56.25 -42.67 2.86
CA ASP A 9 -57.55 -43.06 3.41
C ASP A 9 -58.66 -42.86 2.35
N PRO A 10 -59.10 -43.94 1.67
CA PRO A 10 -60.14 -43.87 0.65
C PRO A 10 -61.49 -43.41 1.19
N ARG A 11 -61.79 -43.66 2.47
CA ARG A 11 -63.04 -43.24 3.10
C ARG A 11 -63.04 -41.73 3.25
N ALA A 12 -61.99 -41.16 3.84
CA ALA A 12 -61.86 -39.71 3.95
C ALA A 12 -61.87 -39.03 2.57
N ALA A 13 -61.16 -39.58 1.58
CA ALA A 13 -61.12 -39.03 0.22
C ALA A 13 -62.46 -39.03 -0.51
N THR A 14 -63.40 -39.90 -0.12
CA THR A 14 -64.73 -40.02 -0.73
C THR A 14 -65.79 -39.21 0.02
N TYR A 15 -65.68 -39.11 1.35
CA TYR A 15 -66.73 -38.52 2.19
C TYR A 15 -66.41 -37.11 2.70
N GLU A 16 -65.14 -36.75 2.87
CA GLU A 16 -64.75 -35.43 3.40
C GLU A 16 -64.67 -34.36 2.30
N ILE A 17 -64.65 -34.76 1.02
CA ILE A 17 -64.58 -33.84 -0.10
C ILE A 17 -65.26 -34.39 -1.35
N ALA A 18 -65.98 -33.52 -2.08
CA ALA A 18 -66.74 -33.92 -3.27
C ALA A 18 -65.85 -34.29 -4.47
N ASN A 19 -64.77 -33.53 -4.70
CA ASN A 19 -63.79 -33.82 -5.74
C ASN A 19 -62.41 -33.38 -5.28
N TYR A 20 -61.64 -34.32 -4.73
CA TYR A 20 -60.32 -34.05 -4.21
C TYR A 20 -59.32 -33.58 -5.29
N ILE A 21 -59.47 -34.03 -6.54
CA ILE A 21 -58.55 -33.65 -7.64
C ILE A 21 -58.67 -32.15 -7.90
N GLN A 22 -59.90 -31.66 -8.05
CA GLN A 22 -60.16 -30.24 -8.28
C GLN A 22 -59.74 -29.38 -7.07
N ALA A 23 -59.97 -29.88 -5.85
CA ALA A 23 -59.59 -29.17 -4.64
C ALA A 23 -58.07 -29.05 -4.48
N VAL A 24 -57.31 -30.12 -4.77
CA VAL A 24 -55.84 -30.10 -4.81
C VAL A 24 -55.34 -29.08 -5.82
N GLU A 25 -55.94 -29.00 -7.02
CA GLU A 25 -55.56 -28.03 -8.06
C GLU A 25 -55.80 -26.58 -7.62
N GLN A 26 -56.96 -26.30 -7.02
CA GLN A 26 -57.29 -24.95 -6.51
C GLN A 26 -56.37 -24.53 -5.38
N LEU A 27 -56.13 -25.45 -4.44
CA LEU A 27 -55.22 -25.21 -3.33
C LEU A 27 -53.80 -24.97 -3.83
N THR A 28 -53.33 -25.78 -4.79
CA THR A 28 -52.02 -25.59 -5.42
C THR A 28 -51.92 -24.22 -6.09
N THR A 29 -52.95 -23.78 -6.82
CA THR A 29 -52.97 -22.48 -7.49
C THR A 29 -52.94 -21.31 -6.49
N THR A 30 -53.69 -21.43 -5.40
CA THR A 30 -53.75 -20.39 -4.36
C THR A 30 -52.43 -20.30 -3.60
N THR A 31 -51.89 -21.44 -3.16
CA THR A 31 -50.60 -21.48 -2.46
C THR A 31 -49.46 -21.01 -3.37
N LEU A 32 -49.47 -21.40 -4.65
CA LEU A 32 -48.48 -20.92 -5.62
C LEU A 32 -48.51 -19.40 -5.75
N ARG A 33 -49.72 -18.82 -5.89
CA ARG A 33 -49.87 -17.36 -5.98
C ARG A 33 -49.35 -16.67 -4.72
N ASN A 34 -49.63 -17.21 -3.53
CA ASN A 34 -49.19 -16.62 -2.27
C ASN A 34 -47.66 -16.69 -2.11
N VAL A 35 -47.07 -17.85 -2.41
CA VAL A 35 -45.61 -18.03 -2.30
C VAL A 35 -44.87 -17.18 -3.32
N VAL A 36 -45.29 -17.19 -4.59
CA VAL A 36 -44.64 -16.38 -5.64
C VAL A 36 -44.90 -14.88 -5.43
N GLY A 37 -46.07 -14.50 -4.94
CA GLY A 37 -46.39 -13.10 -4.66
C GLY A 37 -45.58 -12.46 -3.53
N GLY A 38 -44.96 -13.28 -2.66
CA GLY A 38 -44.08 -12.81 -1.59
C GLY A 38 -42.59 -12.78 -1.96
N LEU A 39 -42.19 -13.31 -3.12
CA LEU A 39 -40.81 -13.39 -3.59
C LEU A 39 -40.54 -12.29 -4.62
N ASN A 40 -39.29 -11.84 -4.71
CA ASN A 40 -38.87 -11.09 -5.88
C ASN A 40 -38.80 -12.03 -7.11
N LEU A 41 -38.87 -11.48 -8.32
CA LEU A 41 -38.93 -12.31 -9.52
C LEU A 41 -37.64 -13.13 -9.74
N GLU A 42 -36.48 -12.61 -9.35
CA GLU A 42 -35.21 -13.32 -9.43
C GLU A 42 -35.20 -14.55 -8.53
N GLU A 43 -35.60 -14.39 -7.27
CA GLU A 43 -35.79 -15.46 -6.28
C GLU A 43 -36.83 -16.47 -6.76
N ALA A 44 -37.92 -16.02 -7.38
CA ALA A 44 -38.92 -16.94 -7.93
C ALA A 44 -38.34 -17.84 -9.03
N LEU A 45 -37.38 -17.34 -9.81
CA LEU A 45 -36.73 -18.08 -10.89
C LEU A 45 -35.62 -19.00 -10.39
N THR A 46 -34.83 -18.57 -9.39
CA THR A 46 -33.68 -19.33 -8.88
C THR A 46 -34.03 -20.30 -7.77
N SER A 47 -35.06 -20.02 -6.95
CA SER A 47 -35.34 -20.74 -5.71
C SER A 47 -36.44 -21.80 -5.86
N ARG A 48 -36.45 -22.53 -6.98
CA ARG A 48 -37.48 -23.53 -7.30
C ARG A 48 -37.61 -24.61 -6.24
N ASP A 49 -36.50 -25.11 -5.71
CA ASP A 49 -36.51 -26.15 -4.68
C ASP A 49 -37.14 -25.68 -3.37
N GLN A 50 -36.89 -24.42 -3.00
CA GLN A 50 -37.49 -23.80 -1.83
C GLN A 50 -39.01 -23.65 -2.02
N ILE A 51 -39.45 -23.18 -3.19
CA ILE A 51 -40.88 -23.03 -3.51
C ILE A 51 -41.57 -24.40 -3.54
N ASN A 52 -40.94 -25.41 -4.15
CA ASN A 52 -41.45 -26.79 -4.15
C ASN A 52 -41.60 -27.34 -2.72
N GLY A 53 -40.63 -27.08 -1.84
CA GLY A 53 -40.66 -27.47 -0.44
C GLY A 53 -41.79 -26.82 0.35
N GLN A 54 -41.95 -25.50 0.21
CA GLN A 54 -43.04 -24.75 0.84
C GLN A 54 -44.41 -25.19 0.33
N LEU A 55 -44.56 -25.35 -0.99
CA LEU A 55 -45.79 -25.86 -1.59
C LEU A 55 -46.13 -27.26 -1.08
N ARG A 56 -45.16 -28.17 -1.02
CA ARG A 56 -45.37 -29.51 -0.49
C ARG A 56 -45.85 -29.47 0.95
N GLY A 57 -45.24 -28.65 1.81
CA GLY A 57 -45.62 -28.55 3.22
C GLY A 57 -47.06 -28.08 3.41
N VAL A 58 -47.42 -26.96 2.78
CA VAL A 58 -48.78 -26.39 2.88
C VAL A 58 -49.82 -27.32 2.28
N LEU A 59 -49.51 -27.94 1.14
CA LEU A 59 -50.44 -28.87 0.48
C LEU A 59 -50.62 -30.15 1.32
N ASP A 60 -49.55 -30.78 1.81
CA ASP A 60 -49.66 -32.02 2.60
C ASP A 60 -50.47 -31.82 3.89
N GLU A 61 -50.26 -30.69 4.59
CA GLU A 61 -51.01 -30.33 5.79
C GLU A 61 -52.52 -30.17 5.50
N ALA A 62 -52.86 -29.42 4.46
CA ALA A 62 -54.24 -29.16 4.11
C ALA A 62 -54.96 -30.39 3.52
N THR A 63 -54.28 -31.20 2.71
CA THR A 63 -54.88 -32.40 2.08
C THR A 63 -54.93 -33.62 2.99
N GLY A 64 -54.19 -33.61 4.10
CA GLY A 64 -54.22 -34.70 5.08
C GLY A 64 -55.62 -34.97 5.62
N ARG A 65 -56.45 -33.93 5.76
CA ARG A 65 -57.86 -34.05 6.18
C ARG A 65 -58.74 -34.83 5.18
N TRP A 66 -58.33 -34.88 3.92
CA TRP A 66 -59.02 -35.62 2.86
C TRP A 66 -58.45 -37.02 2.67
N GLY A 67 -57.56 -37.49 3.56
CA GLY A 67 -56.92 -38.79 3.40
C GLY A 67 -55.93 -38.83 2.23
N ILE A 68 -55.33 -37.69 1.87
CA ILE A 68 -54.40 -37.57 0.74
C ILE A 68 -53.04 -37.10 1.25
N ARG A 69 -51.99 -37.81 0.83
CA ARG A 69 -50.60 -37.45 1.10
C ARG A 69 -49.91 -36.92 -0.16
N VAL A 70 -49.32 -35.75 -0.06
CA VAL A 70 -48.58 -35.12 -1.16
C VAL A 70 -47.14 -35.59 -1.13
N SER A 71 -46.74 -36.34 -2.16
CA SER A 71 -45.40 -36.93 -2.24
C SER A 71 -44.38 -35.95 -2.82
N ARG A 72 -44.77 -35.22 -3.87
CA ARG A 72 -43.90 -34.26 -4.55
C ARG A 72 -44.71 -33.17 -5.26
N VAL A 73 -44.18 -31.97 -5.24
CA VAL A 73 -44.66 -30.84 -6.05
C VAL A 73 -43.52 -30.40 -6.95
N GLU A 74 -43.81 -30.27 -8.24
CA GLU A 74 -42.86 -29.80 -9.24
C GLU A 74 -43.44 -28.58 -9.95
N LEU A 75 -42.83 -27.42 -9.75
CA LEU A 75 -43.10 -26.24 -10.54
C LEU A 75 -42.72 -26.47 -12.00
N LYS A 76 -43.65 -26.14 -12.90
CA LYS A 76 -43.28 -25.98 -14.32
C LYS A 76 -42.45 -24.69 -14.43
N ALA A 77 -41.70 -24.55 -15.53
CA ALA A 77 -40.96 -23.33 -15.80
C ALA A 77 -41.87 -22.10 -15.61
N ILE A 78 -41.39 -21.14 -14.82
CA ILE A 78 -42.02 -19.83 -14.70
C ILE A 78 -41.46 -19.01 -15.84
N ASP A 79 -42.30 -18.72 -16.84
CA ASP A 79 -41.95 -17.87 -17.96
C ASP A 79 -42.49 -16.46 -17.70
N PRO A 80 -41.64 -15.51 -17.27
CA PRO A 80 -42.05 -14.11 -17.17
C PRO A 80 -42.30 -13.53 -18.57
N PRO A 81 -43.20 -12.54 -18.72
CA PRO A 81 -43.40 -11.87 -20.00
C PRO A 81 -42.14 -11.11 -20.45
N HIS A 82 -41.94 -10.98 -21.76
CA HIS A 82 -40.73 -10.37 -22.36
C HIS A 82 -40.36 -8.99 -21.79
N SER A 83 -41.36 -8.13 -21.55
CA SER A 83 -41.13 -6.78 -21.00
C SER A 83 -40.42 -6.79 -19.64
N ILE A 84 -40.64 -7.83 -18.84
CA ILE A 84 -40.02 -7.99 -17.53
C ILE A 84 -38.61 -8.57 -17.68
N GLN A 85 -38.39 -9.50 -18.61
CA GLN A 85 -37.06 -10.03 -18.92
C GLN A 85 -36.12 -8.91 -19.36
N ASP A 86 -36.56 -8.04 -20.28
CA ASP A 86 -35.78 -6.91 -20.76
C ASP A 86 -35.43 -5.91 -19.64
N SER A 87 -36.40 -5.64 -18.76
CA SER A 87 -36.21 -4.74 -17.62
C SER A 87 -35.20 -5.31 -16.62
N MET A 88 -35.30 -6.62 -16.34
CA MET A 88 -34.36 -7.33 -15.49
C MET A 88 -32.97 -7.38 -16.08
N GLU A 89 -32.82 -7.65 -17.38
CA GLU A 89 -31.51 -7.69 -18.01
C GLU A 89 -30.82 -6.33 -17.91
N LYS A 90 -31.56 -5.24 -18.16
CA LYS A 90 -31.04 -3.88 -17.97
C LYS A 90 -30.63 -3.61 -16.53
N GLN A 91 -31.48 -3.98 -15.56
CA GLN A 91 -31.18 -3.81 -14.14
C GLN A 91 -29.96 -4.64 -13.70
N MET A 92 -29.89 -5.91 -14.10
CA MET A 92 -28.79 -6.81 -13.78
C MET A 92 -27.47 -6.35 -14.40
N ARG A 93 -27.48 -5.86 -15.64
CA ARG A 93 -26.30 -5.25 -16.26
C ARG A 93 -25.86 -4.02 -15.46
N ALA A 94 -26.77 -3.11 -15.15
CA ALA A 94 -26.46 -1.91 -14.37
C ALA A 94 -25.90 -2.23 -12.97
N GLU A 95 -26.47 -3.22 -12.28
CA GLU A 95 -25.99 -3.64 -10.96
C GLU A 95 -24.62 -4.34 -11.04
N ARG A 96 -24.39 -5.18 -12.06
CA ARG A 96 -23.08 -5.79 -12.30
C ARG A 96 -22.02 -4.74 -12.62
N ASP A 97 -22.33 -3.78 -13.48
CA ASP A 97 -21.42 -2.69 -13.84
C ASP A 97 -21.10 -1.83 -12.61
N ARG A 98 -22.11 -1.52 -11.79
CA ARG A 98 -21.92 -0.82 -10.50
C ARG A 98 -21.00 -1.59 -9.57
N ARG A 99 -21.23 -2.89 -9.38
CA ARG A 99 -20.40 -3.75 -8.52
C ARG A 99 -18.96 -3.86 -9.03
N ALA A 100 -18.78 -4.04 -10.35
CA ALA A 100 -17.47 -4.09 -10.98
C ALA A 100 -16.69 -2.78 -10.78
N ALA A 101 -17.36 -1.63 -10.93
CA ALA A 101 -16.76 -0.31 -10.70
C ALA A 101 -16.33 -0.13 -9.24
N ILE A 102 -17.17 -0.51 -8.27
CA ILE A 102 -16.84 -0.45 -6.84
C ILE A 102 -15.64 -1.33 -6.53
N LEU A 103 -15.64 -2.59 -6.99
CA LEU A 103 -14.56 -3.53 -6.74
C LEU A 103 -13.23 -3.05 -7.35
N THR A 104 -13.28 -2.46 -8.55
CA THR A 104 -12.10 -1.88 -9.21
C THR A 104 -11.56 -0.68 -8.43
N ALA A 105 -12.44 0.22 -7.97
CA ALA A 105 -12.06 1.37 -7.17
C ALA A 105 -11.43 0.95 -5.83
N GLU A 106 -12.00 -0.06 -5.18
CA GLU A 106 -11.48 -0.62 -3.92
C GLU A 106 -10.13 -1.31 -4.12
N GLY A 107 -9.98 -2.10 -5.19
CA GLY A 107 -8.69 -2.70 -5.55
C GLY A 107 -7.62 -1.66 -5.86
N THR A 108 -7.97 -0.58 -6.56
CA THR A 108 -7.06 0.54 -6.87
C THR A 108 -6.62 1.25 -5.59
N LYS A 109 -7.57 1.56 -4.70
CA LYS A 109 -7.28 2.16 -3.39
C LYS A 109 -6.35 1.28 -2.57
N GLN A 110 -6.64 -0.01 -2.47
CA GLN A 110 -5.84 -0.95 -1.70
C GLN A 110 -4.43 -1.10 -2.28
N SER A 111 -4.30 -1.18 -3.60
CA SER A 111 -2.99 -1.24 -4.27
C SER A 111 -2.16 0.03 -4.00
N ALA A 112 -2.80 1.21 -4.02
CA ALA A 112 -2.11 2.48 -3.74
C ALA A 112 -1.62 2.55 -2.29
N ILE A 113 -2.42 2.09 -1.32
CA ILE A 113 -2.04 2.01 0.09
C ILE A 113 -0.83 1.09 0.28
N LEU A 114 -0.90 -0.14 -0.24
CA LEU A 114 0.18 -1.12 -0.13
C LEU A 114 1.48 -0.61 -0.77
N THR A 115 1.38 0.09 -1.90
CA THR A 115 2.54 0.70 -2.56
C THR A 115 3.16 1.80 -1.69
N ALA A 116 2.34 2.68 -1.11
CA ALA A 116 2.81 3.75 -0.24
C ALA A 116 3.44 3.21 1.06
N GLU A 117 2.84 2.18 1.65
CA GLU A 117 3.38 1.48 2.82
C GLU A 117 4.70 0.78 2.51
N GLY A 118 4.78 0.08 1.38
CA GLY A 118 6.01 -0.54 0.90
C GLY A 118 7.12 0.48 0.68
N GLN A 119 6.81 1.61 0.04
CA GLN A 119 7.78 2.69 -0.19
C GLN A 119 8.26 3.30 1.14
N ARG A 120 7.35 3.55 2.08
CA ARG A 120 7.69 4.05 3.41
C ARG A 120 8.62 3.07 4.13
N GLN A 121 8.28 1.78 4.13
CA GLN A 121 9.09 0.76 4.79
C GLN A 121 10.46 0.62 4.15
N ALA A 122 10.54 0.65 2.81
CA ALA A 122 11.80 0.62 2.07
C ALA A 122 12.69 1.82 2.43
N SER A 123 12.13 3.03 2.48
CA SER A 123 12.89 4.24 2.86
C SER A 123 13.43 4.17 4.29
N ILE A 124 12.65 3.63 5.24
CA ILE A 124 13.09 3.45 6.63
C ILE A 124 14.24 2.44 6.69
N LEU A 125 14.08 1.28 6.07
CA LEU A 125 15.12 0.23 6.05
C LEU A 125 16.40 0.70 5.38
N ALA A 126 16.30 1.49 4.31
CA ALA A 126 17.46 2.09 3.66
C ALA A 126 18.20 3.05 4.59
N ALA A 127 17.48 3.99 5.23
CA ALA A 127 18.09 4.94 6.16
C ALA A 127 18.74 4.24 7.37
N GLU A 128 18.10 3.21 7.92
CA GLU A 128 18.69 2.39 8.98
C GLU A 128 19.93 1.62 8.51
N GLY A 129 19.90 1.09 7.28
CA GLY A 129 21.03 0.40 6.65
C GLY A 129 22.21 1.34 6.47
N ASP A 130 21.99 2.55 5.97
CA ASP A 130 23.02 3.56 5.77
C ASP A 130 23.66 4.00 7.08
N ALA A 131 22.85 4.24 8.12
CA ALA A 131 23.34 4.58 9.45
C ALA A 131 24.21 3.45 10.03
N LYS A 132 23.75 2.19 9.95
CA LYS A 132 24.52 1.03 10.41
C LYS A 132 25.81 0.86 9.61
N ALA A 133 25.76 1.01 8.29
CA ALA A 133 26.92 0.92 7.42
C ALA A 133 27.96 2.00 7.74
N ALA A 134 27.53 3.23 8.03
CA ALA A 134 28.41 4.32 8.44
C ALA A 134 29.14 4.00 9.77
N ILE A 135 28.42 3.49 10.77
CA ILE A 135 29.01 3.08 12.05
C ILE A 135 30.03 1.94 11.84
N LEU A 136 29.65 0.90 11.10
CA LEU A 136 30.54 -0.24 10.80
C LEU A 136 31.81 0.18 10.06
N ARG A 137 31.72 1.14 9.13
CA ARG A 137 32.91 1.69 8.46
C ARG A 137 33.81 2.44 9.44
N ALA A 138 33.24 3.34 10.25
CA ALA A 138 33.99 4.11 11.23
C ALA A 138 34.71 3.19 12.25
N ASP A 139 34.02 2.15 12.75
CA ASP A 139 34.62 1.15 13.64
C ASP A 139 35.74 0.37 12.96
N GLY A 140 35.54 -0.04 11.70
CA GLY A 140 36.56 -0.73 10.90
C GLY A 140 37.81 0.12 10.68
N GLU A 141 37.64 1.41 10.36
CA GLU A 141 38.75 2.36 10.21
C GLU A 141 39.49 2.59 11.54
N ALA A 142 38.77 2.78 12.64
CA ALA A 142 39.37 2.93 13.97
C ALA A 142 40.20 1.69 14.35
N GLN A 143 39.67 0.49 14.14
CA GLN A 143 40.40 -0.76 14.39
C GLN A 143 41.63 -0.91 13.49
N ALA A 144 41.53 -0.51 12.22
CA ALA A 144 42.67 -0.54 11.30
C ALA A 144 43.78 0.42 11.75
N ILE A 145 43.43 1.65 12.13
CA ILE A 145 44.36 2.64 12.67
C ILE A 145 45.02 2.11 13.95
N GLN A 146 44.24 1.54 14.88
CA GLN A 146 44.77 0.98 16.12
C GLN A 146 45.78 -0.15 15.85
N LYS A 147 45.47 -1.08 14.94
CA LYS A 147 46.39 -2.16 14.55
C LYS A 147 47.69 -1.63 13.96
N VAL A 148 47.62 -0.61 13.10
CA VAL A 148 48.80 0.02 12.52
C VAL A 148 49.61 0.72 13.61
N PHE A 149 48.96 1.49 14.49
CA PHE A 149 49.60 2.17 15.61
C PHE A 149 50.32 1.19 16.54
N ASP A 150 49.67 0.11 16.93
CA ASP A 150 50.24 -0.93 17.80
C ASP A 150 51.42 -1.64 17.14
N ALA A 151 51.33 -1.93 15.83
CA ALA A 151 52.41 -2.55 15.07
C ALA A 151 53.65 -1.64 14.98
N ILE A 152 53.43 -0.33 14.78
CA ILE A 152 54.51 0.67 14.79
C ILE A 152 55.16 0.72 16.17
N HIS A 153 54.39 0.82 17.26
CA HIS A 153 54.93 0.94 18.61
C HIS A 153 55.68 -0.32 19.08
N LYS A 154 55.16 -1.52 18.77
CA LYS A 154 55.86 -2.78 19.09
C LYS A 154 57.14 -2.98 18.27
N GLY A 155 57.25 -2.35 17.10
CA GLY A 155 58.42 -2.43 16.24
C GLY A 155 59.62 -1.58 16.70
N ASN A 156 59.45 -0.69 17.70
CA ASN A 156 60.47 0.27 18.15
C ASN A 156 61.15 1.01 16.97
N PRO A 157 60.39 1.79 16.17
CA PRO A 157 60.93 2.44 15.00
C PRO A 157 61.91 3.54 15.41
N ASP A 158 63.09 3.57 14.79
CA ASP A 158 64.09 4.61 15.02
C ASP A 158 63.52 6.00 14.66
N GLN A 159 63.77 7.01 15.49
CA GLN A 159 63.13 8.34 15.44
C GLN A 159 63.38 9.06 14.10
N LYS A 160 64.44 8.68 13.39
CA LYS A 160 64.79 9.17 12.04
C LYS A 160 63.84 8.66 10.95
N LEU A 161 63.20 7.50 11.13
CA LEU A 161 62.34 6.86 10.13
C LEU A 161 60.95 7.50 10.09
N LEU A 162 60.43 7.90 11.26
CA LEU A 162 59.19 8.68 11.37
C LEU A 162 59.32 10.07 10.71
N ALA A 163 60.45 10.74 10.88
CA ALA A 163 60.73 12.02 10.23
C ALA A 163 60.79 11.90 8.69
N TYR A 164 61.36 10.81 8.18
CA TYR A 164 61.39 10.56 6.73
C TYR A 164 59.99 10.28 6.15
N GLN A 165 59.17 9.51 6.87
CA GLN A 165 57.80 9.20 6.44
C GLN A 165 56.89 10.44 6.48
N TYR A 166 57.07 11.31 7.48
CA TYR A 166 56.44 12.64 7.51
C TYR A 166 56.85 13.51 6.31
N LEU A 167 58.13 13.50 5.93
CA LEU A 167 58.60 14.26 4.77
C LEU A 167 58.01 13.77 3.44
N GLN A 168 57.66 12.48 3.35
CA GLN A 168 56.98 11.87 2.19
C GLN A 168 55.46 12.03 2.19
N THR A 169 54.80 12.26 3.34
CA THR A 169 53.36 12.54 3.39
C THR A 169 53.04 14.02 3.18
N LEU A 170 54.01 14.91 3.39
CA LEU A 170 53.89 16.36 3.13
C LEU A 170 53.41 16.70 1.71
N PRO A 171 53.93 16.11 0.60
CA PRO A 171 53.43 16.38 -0.74
C PRO A 171 51.96 15.96 -0.92
N LYS A 172 51.55 14.82 -0.32
CA LYS A 172 50.18 14.30 -0.42
C LYS A 172 49.17 15.14 0.37
N LEU A 173 49.61 15.79 1.44
CA LEU A 173 48.80 16.77 2.19
C LEU A 173 48.65 18.11 1.44
N ALA A 174 49.59 18.46 0.56
CA ALA A 174 49.53 19.65 -0.29
C ALA A 174 48.61 19.48 -1.51
N GLU A 175 48.31 18.25 -1.92
CA GLU A 175 47.43 17.93 -3.07
C GLU A 175 45.93 17.82 -2.70
N GLY A 176 45.59 17.76 -1.40
CA GLY A 176 44.21 17.72 -0.90
C GLY A 176 43.53 19.10 -0.89
N SER A 177 42.44 19.25 -1.65
CA SER A 177 41.81 20.53 -2.02
C SER A 177 41.07 21.31 -0.91
N SER A 178 41.57 21.36 0.34
CA SER A 178 40.91 22.15 1.40
C SER A 178 41.82 22.74 2.51
N ASN A 179 43.10 23.01 2.24
CA ASN A 179 44.01 23.57 3.24
C ASN A 179 44.20 25.10 3.10
N LYS A 180 43.14 25.90 3.32
CA LYS A 180 43.18 27.38 3.26
C LYS A 180 43.45 28.09 4.60
N LEU A 181 43.71 27.37 5.71
CA LEU A 181 44.08 28.02 6.97
C LEU A 181 45.59 27.89 7.21
N TRP A 182 46.32 28.86 6.67
CA TRP A 182 47.74 29.05 6.90
C TRP A 182 47.95 29.63 8.30
N ILE A 183 48.21 28.77 9.29
CA ILE A 183 48.76 29.20 10.60
C ILE A 183 50.27 29.01 10.49
N ILE A 184 50.99 30.12 10.34
CA ILE A 184 52.46 30.13 10.40
C ILE A 184 52.85 30.05 11.88
N PRO A 185 53.56 29.00 12.32
CA PRO A 185 54.15 28.97 13.65
C PRO A 185 55.16 30.12 13.78
N SER A 186 55.10 30.87 14.89
CA SER A 186 55.92 32.05 15.16
C SER A 186 57.42 31.81 14.95
N GLU A 187 57.89 30.57 15.09
CA GLU A 187 59.30 30.20 14.92
C GLU A 187 59.80 30.37 13.46
N VAL A 188 58.92 30.21 12.46
CA VAL A 188 59.27 30.36 11.03
C VAL A 188 59.42 31.84 10.64
N GLY A 189 58.65 32.72 11.28
CA GLY A 189 58.74 34.17 11.07
C GLY A 189 60.04 34.78 11.60
N GLU A 190 60.57 34.24 12.70
CA GLU A 190 61.85 34.69 13.27
C GLU A 190 63.05 34.30 12.39
N ALA A 191 63.03 33.09 11.82
CA ALA A 191 64.08 32.62 10.91
C ALA A 191 64.18 33.49 9.64
N LEU A 192 63.04 33.95 9.10
CA LEU A 192 62.98 34.82 7.92
C LEU A 192 63.47 36.26 8.21
N LYS A 193 63.21 36.79 9.40
CA LYS A 193 63.77 38.10 9.83
C LYS A 193 65.29 38.07 9.96
N GLY A 194 65.87 36.96 10.44
CA GLY A 194 67.32 36.79 10.52
C GLY A 194 68.00 36.81 9.15
N ILE A 195 67.35 36.28 8.11
CA ILE A 195 67.85 36.27 6.73
C ILE A 195 67.67 37.65 6.07
N GLY A 196 66.54 38.33 6.31
CA GLY A 196 66.30 39.68 5.80
C GLY A 196 67.29 40.71 6.35
N ALA A 197 67.65 40.60 7.63
CA ALA A 197 68.67 41.47 8.25
C ALA A 197 70.09 41.21 7.73
N ALA A 198 70.38 39.99 7.27
CA ALA A 198 71.68 39.63 6.69
C ALA A 198 71.84 40.02 5.21
N LEU A 199 70.76 40.36 4.50
CA LEU A 199 70.76 40.59 3.05
C LEU A 199 70.35 41.99 2.60
N GLY A 200 69.90 42.89 3.48
CA GLY A 200 69.41 44.20 3.04
C GLY A 200 69.37 45.28 4.12
N GLY A 201 70.53 45.85 4.45
CA GLY A 201 70.60 47.12 5.16
C GLY A 201 70.57 48.29 4.19
N SER A 202 69.47 49.07 4.18
CA SER A 202 69.45 50.55 4.06
C SER A 202 68.03 51.07 3.82
N ASN A 203 67.50 51.83 4.79
CA ASN A 203 66.41 52.80 4.59
C ASN A 203 67.02 54.10 4.01
N PRO A 204 66.32 54.94 3.22
CA PRO A 204 65.44 55.97 3.81
C PRO A 204 64.18 56.37 2.99
N ASP A 205 63.03 56.41 3.68
CA ASP A 205 62.12 57.57 3.94
C ASP A 205 61.50 58.44 2.78
N PRO A 206 60.56 59.37 3.02
CA PRO A 206 59.13 59.27 2.62
C PRO A 206 58.68 60.43 1.70
N ARG A 207 57.45 60.38 1.13
CA ARG A 207 56.50 61.50 0.84
C ARG A 207 55.50 61.17 -0.27
N SER A 208 54.36 61.88 -0.22
CA SER A 208 53.27 62.04 -1.21
C SER A 208 52.22 60.92 -1.22
N GLY A 209 50.92 61.13 -0.95
CA GLY A 209 50.13 62.34 -0.71
C GLY A 209 48.69 62.16 -1.25
N GLY A 210 47.68 62.53 -0.44
CA GLY A 210 46.26 62.80 -0.80
C GLY A 210 45.37 61.55 -1.01
N GLY A 211 44.22 61.37 -0.35
CA GLY A 211 43.01 62.22 -0.29
C GLY A 211 42.10 61.84 -1.47
N LEU A 212 40.77 61.75 -1.45
CA LEU A 212 39.68 62.04 -0.50
C LEU A 212 38.37 61.63 -1.27
N PHE A 213 37.33 61.15 -0.55
CA PHE A 213 35.88 61.09 -0.88
C PHE A 213 35.28 60.51 -2.18
N ASP A 214 34.20 59.72 -2.01
CA ASP A 214 32.81 59.92 -2.49
C ASP A 214 32.11 58.52 -2.47
N GLU A 215 31.18 58.17 -1.58
CA GLU A 215 29.81 58.68 -1.28
C GLU A 215 28.76 58.44 -2.41
N GLU A 216 28.18 57.22 -2.41
CA GLU A 216 26.71 56.94 -2.43
C GLU A 216 25.87 57.28 -3.72
N PRO A 217 24.53 57.00 -3.84
CA PRO A 217 23.69 55.79 -3.75
C PRO A 217 22.91 55.47 -5.07
N ALA A 218 22.11 54.38 -5.12
CA ALA A 218 20.65 54.47 -5.37
C ALA A 218 19.91 53.11 -5.50
N LYS A 219 18.91 52.96 -4.62
CA LYS A 219 17.66 52.19 -4.75
C LYS A 219 17.06 52.17 -6.18
N GLN A 220 16.41 51.06 -6.59
CA GLN A 220 14.94 50.91 -6.45
C GLN A 220 14.42 49.50 -6.86
N PRO A 221 13.22 49.11 -6.38
CA PRO A 221 12.58 47.79 -6.58
C PRO A 221 11.41 47.82 -7.59
N GLY A 222 10.91 46.63 -7.96
CA GLY A 222 9.68 46.39 -8.75
C GLY A 222 9.94 45.31 -9.81
N SER A 223 9.12 44.29 -10.03
CA SER A 223 7.69 44.05 -9.77
C SER A 223 7.43 42.58 -9.45
#